data_AF-A0A2K5C8R1-F1
#
_entry.id   AF-A0A2K5C8R1-F1
#
_cell.length_a   1.000
_cell.length_b   1.000
_cell.length_c   1.000
_cell.angle_alpha   90.00
_cell.angle_beta   90.00
_cell.angle_gamma   90.00
#
_symmetry.space_group_name_H-M   'P 1'
#
loop_
_entity.id
_entity.type
_entity.pdbx_description
1 polymer ?
#
loop_
_entity_poly.entity_id
_entity_poly.type
_entity_poly.pdbx_seq_one_letter_code
_entity_poly.pdbx_strand_id
1 'polypeptide(L)'
;MGVCGYLFLPWKCLVVVSLRLLFLVPTGVPVRSGDATFPKAMDNVTVRQGESATLRCTIDDRVTRVAWLNRSTILYAGNDKWSIDPRVIILVNTPTQYSIMIQNVDVYDEGPYTCSVQTDNHPKTSRVHLIVQVPPQIMNISSDITVNEGSSVTLLCLAIGRPEPTVTWRHLSVKEGQGFVSEDEYLEISDIKRDQSGEYECSALNDVAAPDVRKVKITVNYPPYISKAKNTGVSVGQKGILSCEASAVPMAEFQWFKEDTRLATGLDGVRIENKGRMSTLTFFNVSEKDYGNYTCVATNKLGNTNASITLYGPGAVIDGVNSASRALACLWLSGTLLAHFFIKF
;
A
#
# COMPACT_ATOMS: atom_id res chain seq x y z
N MET A 1 -23.07 67.53 -49.79
CA MET A 1 -22.09 67.24 -50.86
C MET A 1 -21.43 65.93 -50.45
N GLY A 2 -21.85 64.76 -50.95
CA GLY A 2 -21.32 64.15 -52.18
C GLY A 2 -19.82 63.86 -51.98
N VAL A 3 -19.29 62.64 -51.95
CA VAL A 3 -19.30 61.65 -53.04
C VAL A 3 -19.09 60.22 -52.49
N CYS A 4 -19.70 59.26 -53.19
CA CYS A 4 -19.64 57.80 -53.02
C CYS A 4 -18.33 57.21 -53.58
N GLY A 5 -17.82 56.11 -53.01
CA GLY A 5 -16.68 55.37 -53.56
C GLY A 5 -16.59 53.94 -53.01
N TYR A 6 -17.10 52.97 -53.77
CA TYR A 6 -16.96 51.53 -53.57
C TYR A 6 -15.56 51.06 -53.99
N LEU A 7 -14.91 50.16 -53.23
CA LEU A 7 -14.02 49.15 -53.83
C LEU A 7 -13.78 47.92 -52.92
N PHE A 8 -14.49 46.86 -53.32
CA PHE A 8 -14.29 45.41 -53.22
C PHE A 8 -13.12 44.81 -52.41
N LEU A 9 -13.49 43.89 -51.50
CA LEU A 9 -12.65 42.83 -50.91
C LEU A 9 -12.64 41.58 -51.84
N PRO A 10 -11.53 40.80 -51.91
CA PRO A 10 -11.40 39.68 -52.84
C PRO A 10 -12.15 38.43 -52.37
N TRP A 11 -12.84 37.79 -53.32
CA TRP A 11 -13.62 36.57 -53.16
C TRP A 11 -12.77 35.32 -52.92
N LYS A 12 -13.22 34.48 -51.98
CA LYS A 12 -12.89 33.06 -51.90
C LYS A 12 -13.65 32.31 -52.99
N CYS A 13 -12.94 31.63 -53.89
CA CYS A 13 -13.54 30.62 -54.76
C CYS A 13 -13.96 29.40 -53.93
N LEU A 14 -15.25 29.32 -53.57
CA LEU A 14 -15.90 28.04 -53.29
C LEU A 14 -16.48 27.53 -54.61
N VAL A 15 -15.88 26.47 -55.14
CA VAL A 15 -16.50 25.69 -56.23
C VAL A 15 -17.61 24.86 -55.59
N VAL A 16 -18.84 25.38 -55.66
CA VAL A 16 -20.06 24.61 -55.37
C VAL A 16 -20.38 23.80 -56.62
N VAL A 17 -20.04 22.51 -56.60
CA VAL A 17 -20.55 21.58 -57.62
C VAL A 17 -22.04 21.34 -57.33
N SER A 18 -22.86 21.80 -58.27
CA SER A 18 -24.31 21.64 -58.30
C SER A 18 -24.69 20.16 -58.39
N LEU A 19 -25.27 19.61 -57.31
CA LEU A 19 -26.00 18.34 -57.36
C LEU A 19 -27.46 18.63 -57.76
N ARG A 20 -27.84 18.29 -58.99
CA ARG A 20 -29.23 18.34 -59.43
C ARG A 20 -30.07 17.36 -58.60
N LEU A 21 -31.01 17.88 -57.81
CA LEU A 21 -32.13 17.10 -57.28
C LEU A 21 -33.05 16.69 -58.44
N LEU A 22 -33.09 15.42 -58.78
CA LEU A 22 -34.25 14.81 -59.43
C LEU A 22 -35.18 14.29 -58.34
N PHE A 23 -36.36 14.90 -58.24
CA PHE A 23 -37.48 14.35 -57.49
C PHE A 23 -38.07 13.16 -58.25
N LEU A 24 -38.04 11.98 -57.62
CA LEU A 24 -38.94 10.86 -57.93
C LEU A 24 -39.76 10.58 -56.67
N VAL A 25 -41.08 10.60 -56.83
CA VAL A 25 -42.12 10.36 -55.82
C VAL A 25 -42.01 8.92 -55.27
N PRO A 26 -42.31 8.68 -53.98
CA PRO A 26 -41.96 7.43 -53.31
C PRO A 26 -43.02 6.36 -53.52
N THR A 27 -42.59 5.17 -53.93
CA THR A 27 -43.36 3.94 -53.73
C THR A 27 -42.47 2.92 -53.03
N GLY A 28 -42.82 2.59 -51.79
CA GLY A 28 -42.64 1.25 -51.27
C GLY A 28 -41.39 0.98 -50.42
N VAL A 29 -41.71 0.64 -49.17
CA VAL A 29 -40.94 -0.17 -48.21
C VAL A 29 -39.90 0.58 -47.36
N PRO A 30 -40.07 0.63 -46.02
CA PRO A 30 -39.00 1.04 -45.12
C PRO A 30 -37.92 -0.04 -45.14
N VAL A 31 -36.77 0.25 -45.77
CA VAL A 31 -35.58 -0.58 -45.60
C VAL A 31 -35.14 -0.39 -44.15
N ARG A 32 -35.40 -1.42 -43.33
CA ARG A 32 -34.73 -1.59 -42.03
C ARG A 32 -33.23 -1.51 -42.30
N SER A 33 -32.55 -0.48 -41.78
CA SER A 33 -31.09 -0.45 -41.72
C SER A 33 -30.64 -1.49 -40.70
N GLY A 34 -30.69 -2.77 -41.09
CA GLY A 34 -29.99 -3.83 -40.38
C GLY A 34 -28.51 -3.63 -40.68
N ASP A 35 -27.77 -3.15 -39.68
CA ASP A 35 -26.30 -3.16 -39.70
C ASP A 35 -25.88 -4.59 -40.04
N ALA A 36 -25.37 -4.79 -41.25
CA ALA A 36 -25.01 -6.11 -41.72
C ALA A 36 -23.64 -6.44 -41.13
N THR A 37 -23.65 -6.85 -39.87
CA THR A 37 -22.47 -7.24 -39.11
C THR A 37 -21.90 -8.56 -39.63
N PHE A 38 -20.61 -8.79 -39.39
CA PHE A 38 -19.98 -10.09 -39.65
C PHE A 38 -20.77 -11.21 -38.93
N PRO A 39 -20.78 -12.45 -39.45
CA PRO A 39 -21.50 -13.58 -38.83
C PRO A 39 -21.03 -13.88 -37.40
N LYS A 40 -19.78 -13.52 -37.08
CA LYS A 40 -19.17 -13.63 -35.75
C LYS A 40 -18.47 -12.32 -35.41
N ALA A 41 -18.82 -11.73 -34.26
CA ALA A 41 -18.09 -10.59 -33.72
C ALA A 41 -16.67 -11.00 -33.32
N MET A 42 -15.70 -10.10 -33.49
CA MET A 42 -14.33 -10.35 -33.05
C MET A 42 -14.23 -10.29 -31.53
N ASP A 43 -13.48 -11.21 -30.94
CA ASP A 43 -13.17 -11.19 -29.51
C ASP A 43 -12.27 -10.00 -29.18
N ASN A 44 -12.42 -9.44 -27.98
CA ASN A 44 -11.57 -8.36 -27.50
C ASN A 44 -10.10 -8.81 -27.46
N VAL A 45 -9.21 -7.89 -27.81
CA VAL A 45 -7.76 -8.12 -27.78
C VAL A 45 -7.21 -7.45 -26.54
N THR A 46 -6.74 -8.24 -25.59
CA THR A 46 -6.09 -7.73 -24.38
C THR A 46 -4.57 -7.84 -24.52
N VAL A 47 -3.85 -6.77 -24.24
CA VAL A 47 -2.39 -6.73 -24.38
C VAL A 47 -1.78 -5.94 -23.22
N ARG A 48 -0.57 -6.32 -22.78
CA ARG A 48 0.16 -5.52 -21.78
C ARG A 48 0.79 -4.29 -22.44
N GLN A 49 0.81 -3.16 -21.74
CA GLN A 49 1.51 -1.95 -22.20
C GLN A 49 2.97 -2.28 -22.58
N GLY A 50 3.42 -1.74 -23.72
CA GLY A 50 4.75 -1.99 -24.28
C GLY A 50 4.86 -3.23 -25.18
N GLU A 51 3.91 -4.16 -25.11
CA GLU A 51 3.86 -5.31 -26.03
C GLU A 51 3.20 -4.92 -27.37
N SER A 52 3.06 -5.87 -28.29
CA SER A 52 2.47 -5.62 -29.61
C SER A 52 1.08 -6.26 -29.72
N ALA A 53 0.07 -5.47 -30.07
CA ALA A 53 -1.29 -5.96 -30.34
C ALA A 53 -1.45 -6.35 -31.81
N THR A 54 -1.99 -7.53 -32.07
CA THR A 54 -2.32 -7.97 -33.44
C THR A 54 -3.83 -7.99 -33.62
N LEU A 55 -4.34 -7.16 -34.54
CA LEU A 55 -5.75 -7.08 -34.89
C LEU A 55 -5.99 -7.91 -36.16
N ARG A 56 -6.76 -9.00 -36.04
CA ARG A 56 -6.97 -9.98 -37.12
C ARG A 56 -8.39 -9.94 -37.66
N CYS A 57 -8.57 -9.51 -38.90
CA CYS A 57 -9.85 -9.59 -39.58
C CYS A 57 -9.90 -10.80 -40.50
N THR A 58 -10.75 -11.78 -40.20
CA THR A 58 -11.04 -12.92 -41.07
C THR A 58 -12.16 -12.54 -42.03
N ILE A 59 -11.99 -12.86 -43.32
CA ILE A 59 -12.88 -12.46 -44.39
C ILE A 59 -13.38 -13.72 -45.10
N ASP A 60 -14.67 -14.02 -44.95
CA ASP A 60 -15.30 -15.20 -45.57
C ASP A 60 -15.93 -14.87 -46.92
N ASP A 61 -16.33 -13.62 -47.13
CA ASP A 61 -16.96 -13.15 -48.38
C ASP A 61 -15.91 -12.67 -49.39
N ARG A 62 -16.31 -12.65 -50.66
CA ARG A 62 -15.56 -11.91 -51.67
C ARG A 62 -15.65 -10.40 -51.38
N VAL A 63 -14.50 -9.78 -51.09
CA VAL A 63 -14.39 -8.34 -50.81
C VAL A 63 -13.67 -7.59 -51.92
N THR A 64 -14.10 -6.35 -52.17
CA THR A 64 -13.47 -5.44 -53.14
C THR A 64 -12.55 -4.42 -52.45
N ARG A 65 -12.89 -4.02 -51.21
CA ARG A 65 -12.09 -3.10 -50.40
C ARG A 65 -12.11 -3.53 -48.94
N VAL A 66 -11.02 -3.31 -48.24
CA VAL A 66 -10.88 -3.57 -46.80
C VAL A 66 -10.08 -2.44 -46.14
N ALA A 67 -10.47 -2.06 -44.93
CA ALA A 67 -9.76 -1.09 -44.13
C ALA A 67 -9.81 -1.43 -42.64
N TRP A 68 -8.74 -1.07 -41.92
CA TRP A 68 -8.70 -1.02 -40.47
C TRP A 68 -8.84 0.42 -40.00
N LEU A 69 -9.70 0.64 -39.02
CA LEU A 69 -9.96 1.94 -38.43
C LEU A 69 -9.69 1.90 -36.92
N ASN A 70 -9.10 2.97 -36.39
CA ASN A 70 -9.11 3.27 -34.96
C ASN A 70 -10.26 4.26 -34.71
N ARG A 71 -11.30 3.84 -34.00
CA ARG A 71 -12.54 4.62 -33.81
C ARG A 71 -13.15 4.99 -35.17
N SER A 72 -12.86 6.19 -35.68
CA SER A 72 -13.34 6.69 -36.97
C SER A 72 -12.22 7.08 -37.94
N THR A 73 -10.94 6.95 -37.54
CA THR A 73 -9.79 7.27 -38.37
C THR A 73 -9.28 6.02 -39.08
N ILE A 74 -9.01 6.12 -40.38
CA ILE A 74 -8.46 5.01 -41.16
C ILE A 74 -6.98 4.84 -40.79
N LEU A 75 -6.59 3.62 -40.41
CA LEU A 75 -5.20 3.27 -40.18
C LEU A 75 -4.55 2.76 -41.47
N TYR A 76 -5.24 1.84 -42.13
CA TYR A 76 -4.83 1.17 -43.35
C TYR A 76 -6.06 0.90 -44.21
N ALA A 77 -5.93 1.08 -45.53
CA ALA A 77 -6.94 0.69 -46.52
C ALA A 77 -6.26 -0.12 -47.63
N GLY A 78 -6.50 -1.43 -47.66
CA GLY A 78 -5.70 -2.34 -48.49
C GLY A 78 -4.21 -2.25 -48.11
N ASN A 79 -3.36 -1.92 -49.07
CA ASN A 79 -1.92 -1.71 -48.82
C ASN A 79 -1.57 -0.25 -48.46
N ASP A 80 -2.53 0.66 -48.58
CA ASP A 80 -2.29 2.08 -48.35
C ASP A 80 -2.31 2.37 -46.84
N LYS A 81 -1.18 2.85 -46.32
CA LYS A 81 -1.08 3.30 -44.92
C LYS A 81 -1.60 4.73 -44.80
N TRP A 82 -2.67 4.93 -44.02
CA TRP A 82 -3.26 6.24 -43.75
C TRP A 82 -2.80 6.82 -42.42
N SER A 83 -2.52 5.96 -41.45
CA SER A 83 -1.94 6.39 -40.17
C SER A 83 -0.52 6.88 -40.36
N ILE A 84 -0.18 8.03 -39.75
CA ILE A 84 1.20 8.51 -39.66
C ILE A 84 1.98 7.82 -38.53
N ASP A 85 1.32 7.06 -37.66
CA ASP A 85 1.96 6.37 -36.54
C ASP A 85 2.88 5.25 -37.07
N PRO A 86 4.20 5.31 -36.84
CA PRO A 86 5.14 4.30 -37.31
C PRO A 86 4.90 2.93 -36.66
N ARG A 87 4.29 2.87 -35.47
CA ARG A 87 4.02 1.64 -34.71
C ARG A 87 2.98 0.75 -35.38
N VAL A 88 2.12 1.32 -36.22
CA VAL A 88 1.06 0.59 -36.93
C VAL A 88 1.63 0.01 -38.22
N ILE A 89 1.67 -1.32 -38.31
CA ILE A 89 2.21 -2.06 -39.46
C ILE A 89 1.19 -3.06 -39.99
N ILE A 90 1.22 -3.32 -41.30
CA ILE A 90 0.44 -4.39 -41.93
C ILE A 90 1.18 -5.71 -41.79
N LEU A 91 0.47 -6.77 -41.40
CA LEU A 91 1.03 -8.13 -41.30
C LEU A 91 0.56 -9.03 -42.44
N VAL A 92 -0.74 -9.02 -42.71
CA VAL A 92 -1.36 -9.94 -43.68
C VAL A 92 -2.38 -9.15 -44.50
N ASN A 93 -2.29 -9.30 -45.81
CA ASN A 93 -3.27 -8.79 -46.76
C ASN A 93 -3.56 -9.86 -47.82
N THR A 94 -4.48 -10.75 -47.50
CA THR A 94 -4.96 -11.81 -48.40
C THR A 94 -6.48 -11.69 -48.54
N PRO A 95 -7.09 -12.31 -49.56
CA PRO A 95 -8.55 -12.30 -49.73
C PRO A 95 -9.33 -12.86 -48.53
N THR A 96 -8.69 -13.71 -47.71
CA THR A 96 -9.29 -14.38 -46.56
C THR A 96 -8.91 -13.76 -45.22
N GLN A 97 -7.88 -12.90 -45.19
CA GLN A 97 -7.40 -12.32 -43.94
C GLN A 97 -6.75 -10.95 -44.15
N TYR A 98 -7.14 -10.00 -43.32
CA TYR A 98 -6.56 -8.67 -43.27
C TYR A 98 -6.16 -8.29 -41.85
N SER A 99 -4.86 -8.29 -41.56
CA SER A 99 -4.33 -8.13 -40.20
C SER A 99 -3.28 -7.04 -40.10
N ILE A 100 -3.39 -6.23 -39.05
CA ILE A 100 -2.41 -5.22 -38.69
C ILE A 100 -1.85 -5.49 -37.29
N MET A 101 -0.68 -4.94 -37.00
CA MET A 101 -0.07 -4.94 -35.69
C MET A 101 0.18 -3.50 -35.24
N ILE A 102 -0.05 -3.26 -33.95
CA ILE A 102 0.33 -2.02 -33.26
C ILE A 102 1.46 -2.41 -32.32
N GLN A 103 2.67 -1.94 -32.60
CA GLN A 103 3.85 -2.20 -31.78
C GLN A 103 3.91 -1.25 -30.59
N ASN A 104 4.55 -1.68 -29.49
CA ASN A 104 4.77 -0.85 -28.30
C ASN A 104 3.47 -0.13 -27.87
N VAL A 105 2.45 -0.92 -27.56
CA VAL A 105 1.10 -0.44 -27.25
C VAL A 105 1.14 0.46 -26.02
N ASP A 106 0.48 1.61 -26.11
CA ASP A 106 0.32 2.57 -25.04
C ASP A 106 -1.13 2.56 -24.54
N VAL A 107 -1.36 3.05 -23.33
CA VAL A 107 -2.70 3.16 -22.70
C VAL A 107 -3.65 3.99 -23.57
N TYR A 108 -3.13 4.96 -24.34
CA TYR A 108 -3.92 5.78 -25.25
C TYR A 108 -4.42 5.04 -26.50
N ASP A 109 -3.85 3.88 -26.81
CA ASP A 109 -4.32 3.02 -27.91
C ASP A 109 -5.59 2.26 -27.53
N GLU A 110 -5.97 2.23 -26.25
CA GLU A 110 -7.18 1.54 -25.80
C GLU A 110 -8.44 2.08 -26.49
N GLY A 111 -9.30 1.17 -26.95
CA GLY A 111 -10.58 1.52 -27.54
C GLY A 111 -11.03 0.62 -28.70
N PRO A 112 -12.10 1.04 -29.39
CA PRO A 112 -12.68 0.25 -30.47
C PRO A 112 -11.90 0.43 -31.77
N TYR A 113 -11.44 -0.69 -32.33
CA TYR A 113 -10.92 -0.79 -33.69
C TYR A 113 -11.95 -1.49 -34.56
N THR A 114 -12.07 -1.05 -35.81
CA THR A 114 -13.07 -1.59 -36.74
C THR A 114 -12.39 -2.09 -38.01
N CYS A 115 -12.62 -3.35 -38.34
CA CYS A 115 -12.39 -3.86 -39.69
C CYS A 115 -13.63 -3.56 -40.53
N SER A 116 -13.48 -2.73 -41.55
CA SER A 116 -14.55 -2.39 -42.49
C SER A 116 -14.24 -2.98 -43.86
N VAL A 117 -15.17 -3.75 -44.41
CA VAL A 117 -15.06 -4.37 -45.73
C VAL A 117 -16.21 -3.94 -46.63
N GLN A 118 -15.92 -3.77 -47.92
CA GLN A 118 -16.92 -3.61 -48.97
C GLN A 118 -17.05 -4.94 -49.72
N THR A 119 -18.23 -5.56 -49.64
CA THR A 119 -18.58 -6.71 -50.47
C THR A 119 -19.33 -6.25 -51.72
N ASP A 120 -19.60 -7.18 -52.65
CA ASP A 120 -20.40 -6.91 -53.85
C ASP A 120 -21.86 -6.53 -53.54
N ASN A 121 -22.38 -6.95 -52.37
CA ASN A 121 -23.78 -6.74 -51.99
C ASN A 121 -23.94 -5.55 -51.04
N HIS A 122 -23.19 -5.52 -49.96
CA HIS A 122 -23.29 -4.48 -48.92
C HIS A 122 -21.98 -4.33 -48.12
N PRO A 123 -21.72 -3.17 -47.50
CA PRO A 123 -20.60 -3.03 -46.58
C PRO A 123 -20.85 -3.88 -45.31
N LYS A 124 -19.78 -4.42 -44.73
CA LYS A 124 -19.78 -5.13 -43.44
C LYS A 124 -18.72 -4.53 -42.53
N THR A 125 -18.99 -4.47 -41.23
CA THR A 125 -18.03 -4.02 -40.22
C THR A 125 -17.95 -5.00 -39.05
N SER A 126 -16.74 -5.29 -38.59
CA SER A 126 -16.47 -6.03 -37.36
C SER A 126 -15.68 -5.14 -36.41
N ARG A 127 -16.13 -5.04 -35.17
CA ARG A 127 -15.48 -4.23 -34.13
C ARG A 127 -14.77 -5.13 -33.14
N VAL A 128 -13.59 -4.71 -32.71
CA VAL A 128 -12.79 -5.32 -31.65
C VAL A 128 -12.36 -4.24 -30.68
N HIS A 129 -12.44 -4.48 -29.37
CA HIS A 129 -11.84 -3.58 -28.40
C HIS A 129 -10.41 -4.02 -28.10
N LEU A 130 -9.47 -3.11 -28.27
CA LEU A 130 -8.13 -3.25 -27.71
C LEU A 130 -8.19 -2.81 -26.25
N ILE A 131 -7.87 -3.70 -25.31
CA ILE A 131 -7.82 -3.46 -23.88
C ILE A 131 -6.35 -3.46 -23.45
N VAL A 132 -5.89 -2.38 -22.82
CA VAL A 132 -4.48 -2.25 -22.44
C VAL A 132 -4.32 -2.50 -20.94
N GLN A 133 -3.54 -3.52 -20.61
CA GLN A 133 -3.24 -3.90 -19.25
C GLN A 133 -1.93 -3.26 -18.77
N VAL A 134 -1.96 -2.73 -17.55
CA VAL A 134 -0.80 -2.14 -16.87
C VAL A 134 -0.63 -2.88 -15.54
N PRO A 135 0.54 -3.50 -15.26
CA PRO A 135 0.83 -4.14 -13.98
C PRO A 135 0.58 -3.21 -12.78
N PRO A 136 0.31 -3.77 -11.58
CA PRO A 136 0.07 -2.96 -10.40
C PRO A 136 1.40 -2.34 -9.94
N GLN A 137 1.35 -1.10 -9.46
CA GLN A 137 2.51 -0.40 -8.91
C GLN A 137 2.10 0.47 -7.73
N ILE A 138 2.74 0.27 -6.58
CA ILE A 138 2.56 1.09 -5.37
C ILE A 138 3.33 2.40 -5.57
N MET A 139 2.59 3.50 -5.69
CA MET A 139 3.13 4.84 -5.93
C MET A 139 3.45 5.57 -4.63
N ASN A 140 2.62 5.40 -3.61
CA ASN A 140 2.79 6.03 -2.32
C ASN A 140 2.44 5.06 -1.21
N ILE A 141 3.24 5.04 -0.16
CA ILE A 141 3.00 4.26 1.05
C ILE A 141 3.46 5.08 2.25
N SER A 142 2.74 4.98 3.37
CA SER A 142 3.17 5.57 4.64
C SER A 142 4.59 5.15 5.00
N SER A 143 5.36 6.08 5.56
CA SER A 143 6.68 5.81 6.13
C SER A 143 6.58 5.09 7.47
N ASP A 144 7.69 4.53 7.93
CA ASP A 144 7.80 3.97 9.28
C ASP A 144 7.39 4.99 10.35
N ILE A 145 6.63 4.53 11.33
CA ILE A 145 6.10 5.37 12.42
C ILE A 145 6.40 4.77 13.78
N THR A 146 6.51 5.66 14.77
CA THR A 146 6.65 5.28 16.18
C THR A 146 5.57 6.00 16.99
N VAL A 147 4.69 5.23 17.62
CA VAL A 147 3.53 5.75 18.37
C VAL A 147 3.52 5.18 19.79
N ASN A 148 2.74 5.75 20.71
CA ASN A 148 2.57 5.20 22.04
C ASN A 148 1.41 4.18 22.06
N GLU A 149 1.49 3.17 22.92
CA GLU A 149 0.41 2.21 23.14
C GLU A 149 -0.91 2.93 23.47
N GLY A 150 -2.01 2.50 22.86
CA GLY A 150 -3.33 3.15 22.95
C GLY A 150 -3.55 4.29 21.95
N SER A 151 -2.58 4.65 21.12
CA SER A 151 -2.79 5.66 20.06
C SER A 151 -3.61 5.08 18.89
N SER A 152 -4.22 5.96 18.10
CA SER A 152 -4.78 5.59 16.79
C SER A 152 -3.74 5.79 15.68
N VAL A 153 -3.71 4.88 14.72
CA VAL A 153 -2.77 4.87 13.58
C VAL A 153 -3.56 4.74 12.29
N THR A 154 -3.17 5.52 11.28
CA THR A 154 -3.63 5.36 9.90
C THR A 154 -2.43 5.17 8.99
N LEU A 155 -2.39 4.04 8.27
CA LEU A 155 -1.44 3.81 7.18
C LEU A 155 -2.16 3.94 5.83
N LEU A 156 -1.45 4.44 4.82
CA LEU A 156 -1.94 4.62 3.47
C LEU A 156 -1.08 3.81 2.50
N CYS A 157 -1.71 3.16 1.53
CA CYS A 157 -1.07 2.54 0.39
C CYS A 157 -1.87 2.83 -0.88
N LEU A 158 -1.29 3.64 -1.77
CA LEU A 158 -1.86 4.01 -3.05
C LEU A 158 -1.17 3.25 -4.17
N ALA A 159 -1.94 2.50 -4.94
CA ALA A 159 -1.46 1.75 -6.08
C ALA A 159 -2.18 2.16 -7.36
N ILE A 160 -1.48 2.08 -8.48
CA ILE A 160 -2.03 2.28 -9.82
C ILE A 160 -1.89 1.00 -10.64
N GLY A 161 -2.75 0.83 -11.63
CA GLY A 161 -2.73 -0.34 -12.52
C GLY A 161 -3.94 -0.33 -13.45
N ARG A 162 -3.91 -1.18 -14.48
CA ARG A 162 -5.05 -1.43 -15.38
C ARG A 162 -5.22 -2.93 -15.61
N PRO A 163 -6.32 -3.56 -15.15
CA PRO A 163 -7.42 -2.98 -14.38
C PRO A 163 -6.97 -2.35 -13.06
N GLU A 164 -7.82 -1.50 -12.47
CA GLU A 164 -7.55 -0.86 -11.17
C GLU A 164 -7.20 -1.92 -10.12
N PRO A 165 -6.07 -1.79 -9.41
CA PRO A 165 -5.60 -2.82 -8.50
C PRO A 165 -6.38 -2.83 -7.19
N THR A 166 -6.55 -4.03 -6.65
CA THR A 166 -6.97 -4.24 -5.27
C THR A 166 -5.77 -4.14 -4.34
N VAL A 167 -5.95 -3.51 -3.17
CA VAL A 167 -4.92 -3.35 -2.15
C VAL A 167 -5.26 -4.23 -0.96
N THR A 168 -4.25 -4.88 -0.37
CA THR A 168 -4.42 -5.70 0.83
C THR A 168 -3.33 -5.40 1.84
N TRP A 169 -3.69 -5.39 3.12
CA TRP A 169 -2.77 -5.18 4.23
C TRP A 169 -2.59 -6.43 5.06
N ARG A 170 -1.34 -6.73 5.40
CA ARG A 170 -0.97 -7.89 6.22
C ARG A 170 0.03 -7.54 7.31
N HIS A 171 -0.26 -7.89 8.57
CA HIS A 171 0.68 -7.82 9.67
C HIS A 171 1.60 -9.05 9.67
N LEU A 172 2.90 -8.83 9.52
CA LEU A 172 3.88 -9.90 9.33
C LEU A 172 4.33 -10.59 10.62
N SER A 173 3.99 -10.04 11.79
CA SER A 173 4.38 -10.61 13.09
C SER A 173 3.38 -11.64 13.61
N VAL A 174 2.25 -11.84 12.93
CA VAL A 174 1.28 -12.91 13.21
C VAL A 174 1.67 -14.18 12.44
N LYS A 175 1.34 -15.36 12.98
CA LYS A 175 1.51 -16.63 12.27
C LYS A 175 0.88 -16.58 10.87
N GLU A 176 1.48 -17.29 9.92
CA GLU A 176 0.98 -17.40 8.54
C GLU A 176 -0.52 -17.76 8.52
N GLY A 177 -1.29 -17.01 7.72
CA GLY A 177 -2.74 -17.18 7.58
C GLY A 177 -3.62 -16.39 8.54
N GLN A 178 -3.06 -15.73 9.57
CA GLN A 178 -3.83 -14.90 10.53
C GLN A 178 -3.44 -13.42 10.51
N GLY A 179 -2.57 -13.01 9.58
CA GLY A 179 -2.07 -11.64 9.48
C GLY A 179 -2.90 -10.69 8.62
N PHE A 180 -4.01 -11.13 8.01
CA PHE A 180 -4.86 -10.24 7.19
C PHE A 180 -5.48 -9.15 8.07
N VAL A 181 -5.42 -7.90 7.61
CA VAL A 181 -5.91 -6.74 8.39
C VAL A 181 -6.99 -5.95 7.64
N SER A 182 -6.79 -5.63 6.37
CA SER A 182 -7.70 -4.79 5.58
C SER A 182 -7.54 -5.01 4.07
N GLU A 183 -8.57 -4.67 3.30
CA GLU A 183 -8.64 -4.64 1.83
C GLU A 183 -8.77 -3.21 1.27
N ASP A 184 -8.67 -2.20 2.14
CA ASP A 184 -8.74 -0.79 1.75
C ASP A 184 -7.34 -0.16 1.58
N GLU A 185 -7.26 0.92 0.79
CA GLU A 185 -6.04 1.74 0.67
C GLU A 185 -5.55 2.26 2.04
N TYR A 186 -6.51 2.51 2.94
CA TYR A 186 -6.27 2.96 4.30
C TYR A 186 -6.37 1.78 5.27
N LEU A 187 -5.37 1.65 6.14
CA LEU A 187 -5.41 0.77 7.30
C LEU A 187 -5.49 1.62 8.57
N GLU A 188 -6.64 1.55 9.24
CA GLU A 188 -6.89 2.23 10.51
C GLU A 188 -6.82 1.25 11.69
N ILE A 189 -5.97 1.58 12.67
CA ILE A 189 -5.81 0.80 13.89
C ILE A 189 -6.07 1.74 15.06
N SER A 190 -7.18 1.52 15.77
CA SER A 190 -7.50 2.24 17.01
C SER A 190 -6.93 1.53 18.23
N ASP A 191 -6.61 2.29 19.28
CA ASP A 191 -6.14 1.79 20.58
C ASP A 191 -4.99 0.76 20.50
N ILE A 192 -3.99 1.02 19.65
CA ILE A 192 -2.95 0.05 19.27
C ILE A 192 -2.22 -0.57 20.46
N LYS A 193 -1.99 -1.89 20.42
CA LYS A 193 -1.31 -2.68 21.46
C LYS A 193 0.12 -3.01 21.09
N ARG A 194 0.96 -3.32 22.09
CA ARG A 194 2.39 -3.64 21.89
C ARG A 194 2.66 -4.87 21.02
N ASP A 195 1.76 -5.85 20.97
CA ASP A 195 1.84 -7.05 20.12
C ASP A 195 1.47 -6.77 18.66
N GLN A 196 0.84 -5.63 18.39
CA GLN A 196 0.58 -5.11 17.04
C GLN A 196 1.79 -4.30 16.50
N SER A 197 2.86 -4.12 17.28
CA SER A 197 4.11 -3.59 16.72
C SER A 197 4.70 -4.59 15.72
N GLY A 198 5.26 -4.09 14.62
CA GLY A 198 5.90 -4.94 13.61
C GLY A 198 5.86 -4.34 12.22
N GLU A 199 6.17 -5.18 11.25
CA GLU A 199 6.07 -4.84 9.83
C GLU A 199 4.66 -5.14 9.31
N TYR A 200 4.10 -4.16 8.60
CA TYR A 200 2.85 -4.25 7.86
C TYR A 200 3.19 -4.21 6.38
N GLU A 201 2.67 -5.17 5.62
CA GLU A 201 2.86 -5.32 4.20
C GLU A 201 1.60 -4.87 3.47
N CYS A 202 1.76 -3.92 2.55
CA CYS A 202 0.76 -3.62 1.53
C CYS A 202 1.08 -4.43 0.27
N SER A 203 0.06 -5.09 -0.30
CA SER A 203 0.14 -5.84 -1.54
C SER A 203 -0.94 -5.36 -2.52
N ALA A 204 -0.51 -4.90 -3.70
CA ALA A 204 -1.38 -4.44 -4.78
C ALA A 204 -1.45 -5.46 -5.93
N LEU A 205 -2.66 -5.90 -6.29
CA LEU A 205 -2.90 -6.95 -7.30
C LEU A 205 -3.98 -6.54 -8.31
N ASN A 206 -3.74 -6.82 -9.58
CA ASN A 206 -4.74 -6.67 -10.66
C ASN A 206 -4.71 -7.81 -11.70
N ASP A 207 -4.19 -8.98 -11.34
CA ASP A 207 -4.09 -10.19 -12.19
C ASP A 207 -3.32 -10.03 -13.51
N VAL A 208 -2.67 -8.88 -13.77
CA VAL A 208 -1.85 -8.67 -14.97
C VAL A 208 -0.46 -9.26 -14.80
N ALA A 209 0.12 -9.16 -13.61
CA ALA A 209 1.46 -9.61 -13.27
C ALA A 209 1.51 -10.01 -11.79
N ALA A 210 2.71 -10.34 -11.28
CA ALA A 210 2.90 -10.51 -9.85
C ALA A 210 2.47 -9.23 -9.09
N PRO A 211 1.91 -9.37 -7.87
CA PRO A 211 1.60 -8.22 -7.03
C PRO A 211 2.84 -7.35 -6.78
N ASP A 212 2.65 -6.03 -6.71
CA ASP A 212 3.67 -5.15 -6.13
C ASP A 212 3.48 -5.10 -4.62
N VAL A 213 4.57 -5.23 -3.87
CA VAL A 213 4.54 -5.36 -2.42
C VAL A 213 5.50 -4.37 -1.77
N ARG A 214 5.03 -3.65 -0.75
CA ARG A 214 5.85 -2.76 0.07
C ARG A 214 5.52 -2.91 1.54
N LYS A 215 6.50 -2.59 2.39
CA LYS A 215 6.40 -2.77 3.83
C LYS A 215 6.60 -1.44 4.55
N VAL A 216 5.91 -1.29 5.67
CA VAL A 216 6.02 -0.19 6.61
C VAL A 216 6.09 -0.74 8.02
N LYS A 217 6.92 -0.16 8.87
CA LYS A 217 7.08 -0.59 10.26
C LYS A 217 6.34 0.32 11.23
N ILE A 218 5.51 -0.28 12.09
CA ILE A 218 4.94 0.38 13.26
C ILE A 218 5.73 -0.04 14.50
N THR A 219 6.35 0.93 15.17
CA THR A 219 6.97 0.75 16.47
C THR A 219 6.06 1.29 17.57
N VAL A 220 5.60 0.42 18.47
CA VAL A 220 4.73 0.83 19.59
C VAL A 220 5.57 1.01 20.85
N ASN A 221 5.63 2.24 21.36
CA ASN A 221 6.26 2.55 22.64
C ASN A 221 5.33 2.15 23.80
N TYR A 222 5.88 1.51 24.82
CA TYR A 222 5.16 1.14 26.04
C TYR A 222 6.08 1.28 27.28
N PRO A 223 5.51 1.60 28.46
CA PRO A 223 6.28 1.73 29.70
C PRO A 223 6.90 0.38 30.13
N PRO A 224 7.99 0.41 30.92
CA PRO A 224 8.67 -0.81 31.31
C PRO A 224 7.80 -1.68 32.21
N TYR A 225 7.91 -3.00 32.04
CA TYR A 225 7.45 -3.99 33.02
C TYR A 225 8.55 -5.02 33.27
N ILE A 226 8.73 -5.44 34.53
CA ILE A 226 9.70 -6.48 34.88
C ILE A 226 9.16 -7.83 34.38
N SER A 227 9.89 -8.44 33.44
CA SER A 227 9.56 -9.74 32.88
C SER A 227 10.22 -10.89 33.64
N LYS A 228 11.37 -10.66 34.28
CA LYS A 228 12.03 -11.64 35.16
C LYS A 228 12.74 -10.96 36.32
N ALA A 229 12.53 -11.48 37.52
CA ALA A 229 13.25 -11.15 38.74
C ALA A 229 13.21 -12.41 39.61
N LYS A 230 14.36 -12.88 40.11
CA LYS A 230 14.42 -14.13 40.88
C LYS A 230 15.33 -13.98 42.08
N ASN A 231 14.85 -14.43 43.23
CA ASN A 231 15.63 -14.54 44.46
C ASN A 231 16.82 -15.49 44.27
N THR A 232 17.94 -15.17 44.90
CA THR A 232 19.19 -15.90 44.73
C THR A 232 19.75 -16.31 46.08
N GLY A 233 19.99 -17.62 46.25
CA GLY A 233 20.65 -18.20 47.41
C GLY A 233 22.14 -18.40 47.16
N VAL A 234 23.02 -17.83 47.99
CA VAL A 234 24.49 -17.89 47.84
C VAL A 234 25.14 -18.02 49.20
N SER A 235 26.10 -18.94 49.35
CA SER A 235 26.91 -19.07 50.57
C SER A 235 27.90 -17.93 50.72
N VAL A 236 28.20 -17.54 51.97
CA VAL A 236 29.28 -16.61 52.29
C VAL A 236 30.59 -17.08 51.65
N GLY A 237 31.40 -16.14 51.14
CA GLY A 237 32.64 -16.45 50.45
C GLY A 237 32.50 -16.66 48.94
N GLN A 238 31.28 -16.86 48.44
CA GLN A 238 31.03 -17.18 47.03
C GLN A 238 30.57 -15.97 46.21
N LYS A 239 30.65 -16.10 44.88
CA LYS A 239 30.15 -15.11 43.93
C LYS A 239 28.62 -15.19 43.86
N GLY A 240 27.95 -14.07 44.12
CA GLY A 240 26.49 -13.95 44.00
C GLY A 240 26.08 -13.07 42.82
N ILE A 241 24.96 -13.41 42.16
CA ILE A 241 24.43 -12.63 41.04
C ILE A 241 22.92 -12.48 41.20
N LEU A 242 22.47 -11.24 41.30
CA LEU A 242 21.06 -10.88 41.11
C LEU A 242 20.85 -10.41 39.67
N SER A 243 19.69 -10.73 39.10
CA SER A 243 19.34 -10.31 37.75
C SER A 243 17.90 -9.84 37.66
N CYS A 244 17.71 -8.77 36.89
CA CYS A 244 16.40 -8.28 36.48
C CYS A 244 16.34 -8.15 34.97
N GLU A 245 15.21 -8.57 34.39
CA GLU A 245 14.90 -8.37 32.98
C GLU A 245 13.61 -7.55 32.87
N ALA A 246 13.63 -6.50 32.05
CA ALA A 246 12.48 -5.66 31.77
C ALA A 246 12.19 -5.64 30.27
N SER A 247 10.91 -5.54 29.94
CA SER A 247 10.43 -5.31 28.58
C SER A 247 9.95 -3.87 28.49
N ALA A 248 10.47 -3.12 27.53
CA ALA A 248 10.13 -1.72 27.32
C ALA A 248 10.49 -1.30 25.90
N VAL A 249 9.71 -0.39 25.33
CA VAL A 249 10.08 0.33 24.10
C VAL A 249 9.81 1.82 24.33
N PRO A 250 10.82 2.71 24.22
CA PRO A 250 12.25 2.41 24.08
C PRO A 250 12.81 1.59 25.26
N MET A 251 14.02 1.02 25.08
CA MET A 251 14.69 0.22 26.11
C MET A 251 14.80 0.99 27.42
N ALA A 252 14.61 0.27 28.54
CA ALA A 252 14.63 0.85 29.87
C ALA A 252 16.05 0.96 30.42
N GLU A 253 16.30 2.03 31.17
CA GLU A 253 17.49 2.18 32.01
C GLU A 253 17.26 1.53 33.37
N PHE A 254 18.28 0.86 33.88
CA PHE A 254 18.22 0.13 35.15
C PHE A 254 19.00 0.83 36.26
N GLN A 255 18.43 0.76 37.47
CA GLN A 255 19.06 1.18 38.71
C GLN A 255 18.82 0.12 39.79
N TRP A 256 19.80 -0.05 40.68
CA TRP A 256 19.71 -0.99 41.80
C TRP A 256 19.70 -0.24 43.13
N PHE A 257 18.90 -0.73 44.07
CA PHE A 257 18.76 -0.19 45.41
C PHE A 257 18.89 -1.32 46.43
N LYS A 258 19.39 -0.99 47.62
CA LYS A 258 19.30 -1.82 48.81
C LYS A 258 18.67 -0.97 49.90
N GLU A 259 17.55 -1.42 50.47
CA GLU A 259 16.88 -0.73 51.59
C GLU A 259 16.75 0.79 51.33
N ASP A 260 16.18 1.15 50.17
CA ASP A 260 15.98 2.53 49.67
C ASP A 260 17.22 3.32 49.26
N THR A 261 18.43 2.80 49.46
CA THR A 261 19.67 3.47 49.03
C THR A 261 20.11 3.00 47.66
N ARG A 262 20.30 3.95 46.72
CA ARG A 262 20.78 3.66 45.36
C ARG A 262 22.22 3.16 45.39
N LEU A 263 22.46 2.00 44.78
CA LEU A 263 23.80 1.45 44.61
C LEU A 263 24.51 2.14 43.43
N ALA A 264 25.69 2.68 43.68
CA ALA A 264 26.53 3.28 42.65
C ALA A 264 27.33 2.22 41.89
N THR A 265 27.55 2.44 40.60
CA THR A 265 28.48 1.65 39.80
C THR A 265 29.90 1.85 40.34
N GLY A 266 30.60 0.78 40.73
CA GLY A 266 31.95 0.84 41.28
C GLY A 266 32.04 0.83 42.81
N LEU A 267 30.97 0.48 43.51
CA LEU A 267 31.03 0.18 44.94
C LEU A 267 31.97 -1.02 45.19
N ASP A 268 32.80 -0.96 46.22
CA ASP A 268 33.79 -2.01 46.45
C ASP A 268 33.13 -3.38 46.69
N GLY A 269 33.66 -4.40 46.00
CA GLY A 269 33.11 -5.77 46.02
C GLY A 269 31.85 -6.03 45.19
N VAL A 270 31.26 -5.01 44.54
CA VAL A 270 30.00 -5.12 43.79
C VAL A 270 30.10 -4.51 42.37
N ARG A 271 29.45 -5.14 41.38
CA ARG A 271 29.46 -4.67 39.98
C ARG A 271 28.07 -4.72 39.36
N ILE A 272 27.63 -3.60 38.79
CA ILE A 272 26.38 -3.48 38.03
C ILE A 272 26.71 -3.53 36.53
N GLU A 273 26.04 -4.39 35.78
CA GLU A 273 26.12 -4.47 34.32
C GLU A 273 24.74 -4.38 33.70
N ASN A 274 24.56 -3.48 32.73
CA ASN A 274 23.32 -3.32 31.97
C ASN A 274 23.56 -3.80 30.54
N LYS A 275 22.79 -4.80 30.08
CA LYS A 275 22.90 -5.39 28.75
C LYS A 275 21.52 -5.57 28.12
N GLY A 276 21.16 -4.64 27.22
CA GLY A 276 19.88 -4.67 26.52
C GLY A 276 18.70 -4.65 27.51
N ARG A 277 17.92 -5.72 27.55
CA ARG A 277 16.74 -5.87 28.42
C ARG A 277 17.06 -6.37 29.83
N MET A 278 18.31 -6.72 30.11
CA MET A 278 18.73 -7.33 31.37
C MET A 278 19.74 -6.46 32.12
N SER A 279 19.63 -6.41 33.44
CA SER A 279 20.61 -5.82 34.36
C SER A 279 21.01 -6.85 35.40
N THR A 280 22.30 -6.90 35.73
CA THR A 280 22.86 -7.80 36.74
C THR A 280 23.61 -7.03 37.82
N LEU A 281 23.41 -7.44 39.07
CA LEU A 281 24.16 -6.98 40.23
C LEU A 281 25.01 -8.16 40.74
N THR A 282 26.32 -8.06 40.54
CA THR A 282 27.28 -9.11 40.89
C THR A 282 28.03 -8.77 42.16
N PHE A 283 28.04 -9.70 43.11
CA PHE A 283 28.87 -9.69 44.31
C PHE A 283 30.05 -10.63 44.07
N PHE A 284 31.28 -10.15 44.21
CA PHE A 284 32.46 -11.00 43.98
C PHE A 284 32.74 -11.93 45.16
N ASN A 285 32.46 -11.47 46.38
CA ASN A 285 32.62 -12.23 47.60
C ASN A 285 31.48 -11.86 48.56
N VAL A 286 30.46 -12.71 48.66
CA VAL A 286 29.26 -12.46 49.50
C VAL A 286 29.61 -12.57 50.98
N SER A 287 29.15 -11.59 51.76
CA SER A 287 29.23 -11.55 53.22
C SER A 287 27.85 -11.45 53.86
N GLU A 288 27.71 -11.70 55.17
CA GLU A 288 26.40 -11.68 55.84
C GLU A 288 25.68 -10.34 55.72
N LYS A 289 26.43 -9.23 55.71
CA LYS A 289 25.88 -7.89 55.50
C LYS A 289 25.28 -7.68 54.11
N ASP A 290 25.62 -8.52 53.13
CA ASP A 290 25.11 -8.41 51.76
C ASP A 290 23.74 -9.08 51.61
N TYR A 291 23.35 -9.97 52.53
CA TYR A 291 22.00 -10.53 52.50
C TYR A 291 20.94 -9.45 52.72
N GLY A 292 19.76 -9.68 52.15
CA GLY A 292 18.64 -8.76 52.24
C GLY A 292 17.93 -8.55 50.91
N ASN A 293 17.06 -7.54 50.89
CA ASN A 293 16.25 -7.20 49.73
C ASN A 293 16.91 -6.13 48.87
N TYR A 294 16.98 -6.42 47.57
CA TYR A 294 17.49 -5.55 46.54
C TYR A 294 16.36 -5.20 45.58
N THR A 295 16.18 -3.91 45.30
CA THR A 295 15.17 -3.45 44.35
C THR A 295 15.84 -3.06 43.06
N CYS A 296 15.43 -3.67 41.94
CA CYS A 296 15.78 -3.20 40.62
C CYS A 296 14.67 -2.29 40.10
N VAL A 297 15.05 -1.13 39.57
CA VAL A 297 14.12 -0.14 39.02
C VAL A 297 14.44 0.01 37.53
N ALA A 298 13.46 -0.22 36.68
CA ALA A 298 13.55 -0.03 35.24
C ALA A 298 12.73 1.20 34.82
N THR A 299 13.31 2.12 34.06
CA THR A 299 12.68 3.39 33.67
C THR A 299 12.86 3.66 32.18
N ASN A 300 11.81 4.13 31.50
CA ASN A 300 11.91 4.73 30.18
C ASN A 300 11.11 6.04 30.12
N LYS A 301 11.06 6.69 28.95
CA LYS A 301 10.35 7.96 28.74
C LYS A 301 8.84 7.93 29.06
N LEU A 302 8.24 6.75 29.20
CA LEU A 302 6.80 6.56 29.44
C LEU A 302 6.46 6.16 30.89
N GLY A 303 7.46 5.83 31.71
CA GLY A 303 7.23 5.46 33.11
C GLY A 303 8.33 4.60 33.70
N ASN A 304 8.09 4.11 34.91
CA ASN A 304 8.98 3.23 35.64
C ASN A 304 8.25 2.03 36.25
N THR A 305 9.02 1.02 36.59
CA THR A 305 8.57 -0.18 37.30
C THR A 305 9.71 -0.70 38.16
N ASN A 306 9.41 -1.53 39.14
CA ASN A 306 10.43 -2.15 39.98
C ASN A 306 10.06 -3.58 40.37
N ALA A 307 11.05 -4.33 40.84
CA ALA A 307 10.87 -5.61 41.49
C ALA A 307 11.88 -5.76 42.63
N SER A 308 11.45 -6.38 43.73
CA SER A 308 12.30 -6.74 44.86
C SER A 308 12.81 -8.16 44.69
N ILE A 309 14.12 -8.35 44.91
CA ILE A 309 14.83 -9.62 44.84
C ILE A 309 15.57 -9.83 46.15
N THR A 310 15.41 -11.00 46.76
CA THR A 310 16.12 -11.34 47.99
C THR A 310 17.42 -12.08 47.68
N LEU A 311 18.55 -11.60 48.21
CA LEU A 311 19.80 -12.35 48.33
C LEU A 311 19.81 -13.02 49.71
N TYR A 312 19.93 -14.34 49.76
CA TYR A 312 19.82 -15.11 51.01
C TYR A 312 20.90 -16.19 51.14
N GLY A 313 21.19 -16.60 52.38
CA GLY A 313 22.15 -17.67 52.68
C GLY A 313 21.53 -19.06 52.65
N PRO A 314 22.35 -20.13 52.70
CA PRO A 314 21.87 -21.50 52.79
C PRO A 314 20.96 -21.70 54.01
N GLY A 315 19.77 -22.28 53.81
CA GLY A 315 18.82 -22.59 54.89
C GLY A 315 17.79 -21.50 55.22
N ALA A 316 17.79 -20.37 54.50
CA ALA A 316 16.73 -19.37 54.65
C ALA A 316 15.41 -19.83 54.00
N VAL A 317 14.29 -19.70 54.73
CA VAL A 317 12.94 -19.90 54.18
C VAL A 317 12.50 -18.60 53.50
N ILE A 318 12.31 -18.65 52.19
CA ILE A 318 11.81 -17.53 51.39
C ILE A 318 10.30 -17.68 51.19
N ASP A 319 9.51 -16.83 51.85
CA ASP A 319 8.07 -16.73 51.58
C ASP A 319 7.89 -16.12 50.18
N GLY A 320 7.38 -16.93 49.25
CA GLY A 320 7.22 -16.55 47.86
C GLY A 320 6.13 -15.50 47.66
N VAL A 321 6.50 -14.22 47.62
CA VAL A 321 5.62 -13.14 47.17
C VAL A 321 6.07 -12.65 45.80
N ASN A 322 5.47 -13.22 44.75
CA ASN A 322 5.45 -12.58 43.44
C ASN A 322 4.47 -11.39 43.50
N SER A 323 4.89 -10.25 44.04
CA SER A 323 4.15 -8.99 43.90
C SER A 323 4.84 -8.10 42.89
N ALA A 324 4.37 -8.13 41.65
CA ALA A 324 4.52 -7.00 40.75
C ALA A 324 3.72 -5.83 41.35
N SER A 325 4.39 -4.93 42.07
CA SER A 325 3.75 -3.72 42.58
C SER A 325 3.32 -2.85 41.41
N ARG A 326 2.00 -2.62 41.30
CA ARG A 326 1.44 -1.68 40.33
C ARG A 326 2.00 -0.28 40.60
N ALA A 327 2.35 0.42 39.52
CA ALA A 327 2.89 1.76 39.54
C ALA A 327 2.03 2.71 40.40
N LEU A 328 2.68 3.41 41.35
CA LEU A 328 2.12 4.62 41.93
C LEU A 328 2.13 5.69 40.83
N ALA A 329 0.97 5.99 40.28
CA ALA A 329 0.80 7.16 39.43
C ALA A 329 1.05 8.41 40.29
N CYS A 330 2.21 9.06 40.12
CA CYS A 330 2.43 10.41 40.60
C CYS A 330 1.52 11.36 39.80
N LEU A 331 0.35 11.65 40.34
CA LEU A 331 -0.46 12.80 39.91
C LEU A 331 0.32 14.07 40.23
N TRP A 332 0.83 14.72 39.19
CA TRP A 332 1.30 16.09 39.29
C TRP A 332 0.08 17.00 39.46
N LEU A 333 -0.19 17.43 40.69
CA LEU A 333 -1.05 18.59 40.95
C LEU A 333 -0.22 19.84 40.66
N SER A 334 -0.33 20.38 39.44
CA SER A 334 0.05 21.76 39.17
C SER A 334 -1.00 22.67 39.80
N GLY A 335 -0.62 23.31 40.91
CA GLY A 335 -1.40 24.40 41.48
C GLY A 335 -1.48 25.56 40.51
N THR A 336 -2.70 25.95 40.13
CA THR A 336 -3.03 27.33 39.78
C THR A 336 -4.37 27.69 40.43
N LEU A 337 -4.32 28.81 41.14
CA LEU A 337 -5.40 29.42 41.92
C LEU A 337 -6.57 29.92 41.03
N LEU A 338 -7.76 29.87 41.63
CA LEU A 338 -8.91 30.79 41.50
C LEU A 338 -9.39 31.21 40.11
N ALA A 339 -10.64 30.84 39.80
CA ALA A 339 -11.66 31.81 39.41
C ALA A 339 -13.07 31.28 39.72
N HIS A 340 -13.80 32.07 40.51
CA HIS A 340 -15.26 32.22 40.60
C HIS A 340 -16.16 31.34 39.74
N PHE A 341 -17.21 30.75 40.34
CA PHE A 341 -18.60 31.12 40.03
C PHE A 341 -19.55 30.65 41.16
N PHE A 342 -20.23 31.61 41.76
CA PHE A 342 -21.42 31.45 42.61
C PHE A 342 -22.67 31.46 41.70
N ILE A 343 -23.82 31.01 42.24
CA ILE A 343 -25.23 31.23 41.79
C ILE A 343 -25.67 30.26 40.66
N LYS A 344 -26.82 29.56 40.60
CA LYS A 344 -28.15 29.34 41.27
C LYS A 344 -28.63 27.98 40.67
N PHE A 345 -29.55 27.16 41.19
CA PHE A 345 -30.65 27.22 42.14
C PHE A 345 -30.82 25.79 42.70
#